data_AF-A0A937VP92-F1
#
_entry.id   AF-A0A937VP92-F1
#
_cell.length_a   1.000
_cell.length_b   1.000
_cell.length_c   1.000
_cell.angle_alpha   90.00
_cell.angle_beta   90.00
_cell.angle_gamma   90.00
#
_symmetry.space_group_name_H-M   'P 1'
#
loop_
_entity.id
_entity.type
_entity.pdbx_description
1 polymer ?
#
loop_
_entity_poly.entity_id
_entity_poly.type
_entity_poly.pdbx_seq_one_letter_code
_entity_poly.pdbx_strand_id
1 'polypeptide(L)'
;MMESIFFRLLREDDKELALRRCIADLRTGLENDSAHTVRQDTLTLLPGSPMPYWVSDEIRRMFQETMLYSSSNAGGKVQHGMATKDDTRFLRLWWEVSPEQVGRSARWVNYAKGGEFLRYHSDIHLVVDWEDDGQKLEKFLLQKYPYLNGNTDWILHPECSYYEPGLTYSRRTQKGFSARILPEGCRFDKNGPGIFASNSADHLYQLGFFNSRLVALFVDMLVAFGSYETGIIGNIPYVKPHFEQRSSVSLYARECFALKRDLDRVNEISHAFTRPALLGLQVTNLKCLVKDLSGEPDNLKQRFLSWLAMQETAEVQITENSYQIDQAVLDLYRIAERDRHTIDREVGPHPGSYPRKAEWAEEDDTRLRLLYPTKELLPDEDESDDEEGEDGGGQRSGVGRRTAQRSTYRTLEEVAHNLGVHPASIAVRRQVLGLYRPDEFAETVAGLISYCVGCLFG
;
A
#
# COMPACT_ATOMS: atom_id res chain seq x y z
N MET A 1 1.13 -36.74 -18.77
CA MET A 1 0.98 -36.18 -20.13
C MET A 1 1.70 -34.87 -20.15
N MET A 2 2.66 -34.76 -21.06
CA MET A 2 3.53 -33.64 -21.38
C MET A 2 3.92 -33.94 -22.87
N GLU A 3 4.80 -33.25 -23.58
CA GLU A 3 5.85 -32.34 -23.15
C GLU A 3 5.58 -30.89 -23.48
N SER A 4 6.09 -30.06 -22.57
CA SER A 4 6.16 -28.60 -22.57
C SER A 4 7.58 -28.23 -22.22
N ILE A 5 8.50 -28.35 -23.18
CA ILE A 5 9.78 -27.65 -23.09
C ILE A 5 9.46 -26.15 -23.12
N PHE A 6 10.03 -25.33 -22.24
CA PHE A 6 9.67 -23.89 -22.11
C PHE A 6 10.88 -22.98 -21.91
N PHE A 7 10.98 -21.93 -22.74
CA PHE A 7 12.16 -21.07 -22.85
C PHE A 7 11.77 -19.63 -23.21
N ARG A 8 11.24 -18.87 -22.24
CA ARG A 8 10.65 -17.55 -22.52
C ARG A 8 11.61 -16.41 -22.22
N LEU A 9 11.71 -15.51 -23.20
CA LEU A 9 12.89 -14.72 -23.52
C LEU A 9 12.53 -13.23 -23.57
N LEU A 10 11.58 -12.81 -22.72
CA LEU A 10 11.10 -11.42 -22.68
C LEU A 10 12.08 -10.47 -21.98
N ARG A 11 13.33 -10.90 -21.90
CA ARG A 11 14.38 -10.46 -20.99
C ARG A 11 15.69 -10.88 -21.66
N GLU A 12 16.02 -10.31 -22.82
CA GLU A 12 17.29 -10.60 -23.51
C GLU A 12 18.06 -9.31 -23.84
N ASP A 13 19.25 -9.11 -23.23
CA ASP A 13 20.12 -7.92 -23.42
C ASP A 13 21.51 -8.32 -23.94
N ASP A 14 22.33 -9.08 -23.20
CA ASP A 14 23.09 -10.20 -23.81
C ASP A 14 22.80 -11.54 -23.13
N LYS A 15 21.57 -11.63 -22.58
CA LYS A 15 20.91 -12.94 -22.52
C LYS A 15 20.82 -13.54 -23.97
N GLU A 16 20.87 -12.69 -25.01
CA GLU A 16 21.07 -12.96 -26.45
C GLU A 16 22.07 -14.09 -26.78
N LEU A 17 23.25 -14.18 -26.14
CA LEU A 17 24.19 -15.29 -26.40
C LEU A 17 23.71 -16.61 -25.80
N ALA A 18 23.03 -16.58 -24.66
CA ALA A 18 22.40 -17.76 -24.07
C ALA A 18 21.35 -18.31 -25.03
N LEU A 19 20.50 -17.44 -25.59
CA LEU A 19 19.57 -17.82 -26.65
C LEU A 19 20.24 -18.46 -27.86
N ARG A 20 21.33 -17.84 -28.36
CA ARG A 20 22.07 -18.35 -29.52
C ARG A 20 22.64 -19.73 -29.26
N ARG A 21 23.07 -20.01 -28.03
CA ARG A 21 23.58 -21.31 -27.62
C ARG A 21 22.45 -22.34 -27.42
N CYS A 22 21.39 -21.96 -26.72
CA CYS A 22 20.13 -22.70 -26.64
C CYS A 22 19.58 -23.08 -28.03
N ILE A 23 19.83 -22.26 -29.06
CA ILE A 23 19.49 -22.56 -30.45
C ILE A 23 20.57 -23.39 -31.16
N ALA A 24 21.85 -23.30 -30.81
CA ALA A 24 22.96 -24.03 -31.46
C ALA A 24 23.08 -25.48 -30.99
N ASP A 25 23.16 -25.66 -29.66
CA ASP A 25 23.18 -26.96 -28.93
C ASP A 25 21.90 -27.76 -29.15
N LEU A 26 20.94 -27.13 -29.79
CA LEU A 26 19.60 -27.57 -29.94
C LEU A 26 19.18 -27.15 -31.41
N ARG A 27 20.13 -27.40 -32.36
CA ARG A 27 19.96 -27.42 -33.84
C ARG A 27 20.73 -28.42 -34.68
N THR A 28 21.83 -29.06 -34.25
CA THR A 28 22.57 -30.00 -35.13
C THR A 28 21.85 -31.36 -35.33
N GLY A 29 20.51 -31.36 -35.30
CA GLY A 29 19.58 -32.50 -35.21
C GLY A 29 18.82 -32.48 -33.89
N LEU A 30 19.56 -32.15 -32.85
CA LEU A 30 19.15 -31.49 -31.61
C LEU A 30 17.89 -30.59 -31.84
N GLU A 31 16.76 -30.83 -31.14
CA GLU A 31 15.54 -29.96 -31.07
C GLU A 31 15.87 -28.62 -30.38
N ASN A 32 15.02 -27.59 -30.12
CA ASN A 32 15.53 -26.22 -29.78
C ASN A 32 15.32 -25.67 -28.31
N ASP A 33 16.38 -25.23 -27.57
CA ASP A 33 16.39 -24.82 -26.12
C ASP A 33 15.98 -23.35 -25.88
N SER A 34 15.42 -22.74 -26.92
CA SER A 34 14.69 -21.48 -26.93
C SER A 34 13.30 -21.66 -27.55
N ALA A 35 12.98 -22.89 -27.97
CA ALA A 35 11.78 -23.25 -28.71
C ALA A 35 10.97 -24.28 -27.94
N HIS A 36 9.86 -23.80 -27.43
CA HIS A 36 9.00 -24.56 -26.57
C HIS A 36 8.28 -25.65 -27.37
N THR A 37 8.35 -26.94 -26.98
CA THR A 37 7.53 -28.01 -27.60
C THR A 37 6.50 -28.50 -26.59
N VAL A 38 5.20 -28.37 -26.90
CA VAL A 38 4.19 -27.95 -25.91
C VAL A 38 2.89 -28.77 -25.79
N ARG A 39 2.65 -29.30 -24.59
CA ARG A 39 1.40 -29.82 -24.02
C ARG A 39 1.06 -29.05 -22.75
N GLN A 40 0.92 -27.74 -22.97
CA GLN A 40 0.27 -26.77 -22.11
C GLN A 40 -1.24 -26.70 -22.38
N ASP A 41 -1.82 -27.70 -23.08
CA ASP A 41 -3.24 -28.03 -22.93
C ASP A 41 -3.62 -28.25 -21.45
N THR A 42 -2.62 -28.73 -20.69
CA THR A 42 -2.57 -28.85 -19.23
C THR A 42 -2.38 -27.55 -18.47
N LEU A 43 -1.90 -26.45 -19.09
CA LEU A 43 -2.08 -25.09 -18.55
C LEU A 43 -3.49 -24.59 -18.86
N THR A 44 -4.44 -25.53 -18.72
CA THR A 44 -5.88 -25.43 -18.46
C THR A 44 -6.73 -24.50 -19.33
N LEU A 45 -6.15 -23.87 -20.35
CA LEU A 45 -6.73 -23.04 -21.42
C LEU A 45 -7.63 -21.85 -20.99
N LEU A 46 -7.78 -21.66 -19.69
CA LEU A 46 -7.58 -20.43 -18.92
C LEU A 46 -7.84 -19.10 -19.63
N PRO A 47 -8.93 -18.46 -19.20
CA PRO A 47 -8.86 -17.11 -18.66
C PRO A 47 -8.50 -17.17 -17.17
N GLY A 48 -7.33 -16.64 -16.82
CA GLY A 48 -7.04 -16.18 -15.46
C GLY A 48 -6.44 -17.18 -14.46
N SER A 49 -6.42 -18.50 -14.68
CA SER A 49 -5.72 -19.34 -13.69
C SER A 49 -4.21 -19.07 -13.75
N PRO A 50 -3.58 -18.77 -12.61
CA PRO A 50 -2.16 -18.56 -12.57
C PRO A 50 -1.45 -19.90 -12.51
N MET A 51 -0.16 -19.88 -12.83
CA MET A 51 0.69 -21.07 -12.74
C MET A 51 1.89 -20.77 -11.84
N PRO A 52 1.64 -20.61 -10.52
CA PRO A 52 2.67 -20.30 -9.55
C PRO A 52 3.50 -21.56 -9.30
N TYR A 53 4.44 -21.84 -10.20
CA TYR A 53 5.30 -23.03 -10.16
C TYR A 53 6.39 -22.93 -9.07
N TRP A 54 6.68 -21.71 -8.61
CA TRP A 54 7.74 -21.39 -7.66
C TRP A 54 7.37 -21.59 -6.18
N VAL A 55 6.07 -21.77 -5.87
CA VAL A 55 5.56 -22.15 -4.54
C VAL A 55 5.38 -23.66 -4.39
N SER A 56 5.00 -24.15 -3.22
CA SER A 56 4.73 -25.57 -2.96
C SER A 56 3.32 -26.02 -3.35
N ASP A 57 3.11 -27.34 -3.41
CA ASP A 57 1.79 -27.92 -3.62
C ASP A 57 0.84 -27.70 -2.43
N GLU A 58 1.37 -27.52 -1.22
CA GLU A 58 0.59 -27.17 -0.03
C GLU A 58 0.01 -25.75 -0.17
N ILE A 59 0.83 -24.76 -0.55
CA ILE A 59 0.36 -23.40 -0.83
C ILE A 59 -0.66 -23.42 -1.98
N ARG A 60 -0.39 -24.13 -3.08
CA ARG A 60 -1.34 -24.26 -4.21
C ARG A 60 -2.67 -24.88 -3.78
N ARG A 61 -2.64 -25.94 -2.96
CA ARG A 61 -3.85 -26.64 -2.48
C ARG A 61 -4.73 -25.77 -1.59
N MET A 62 -4.21 -24.74 -0.92
CA MET A 62 -5.05 -23.82 -0.13
C MET A 62 -6.17 -23.18 -0.96
N PHE A 63 -5.93 -22.89 -2.25
CA PHE A 63 -6.96 -22.36 -3.17
C PHE A 63 -8.06 -23.36 -3.55
N GLN A 64 -7.91 -24.65 -3.24
CA GLN A 64 -8.88 -25.72 -3.50
C GLN A 64 -9.49 -26.28 -2.21
N GLU A 65 -8.69 -26.39 -1.16
CA GLU A 65 -9.05 -27.03 0.13
C GLU A 65 -9.58 -26.03 1.16
N THR A 66 -9.34 -24.72 0.98
CA THR A 66 -9.82 -23.66 1.88
C THR A 66 -10.96 -22.87 1.22
N MET A 67 -11.92 -22.41 2.02
CA MET A 67 -12.93 -21.45 1.56
C MET A 67 -12.26 -20.16 1.09
N LEU A 68 -12.63 -19.67 -0.09
CA LEU A 68 -12.18 -18.36 -0.56
C LEU A 68 -12.93 -17.24 0.19
N TYR A 69 -12.27 -16.11 0.42
CA TYR A 69 -12.76 -15.01 1.28
C TYR A 69 -14.23 -14.61 1.02
N SER A 70 -14.62 -14.45 -0.25
CA SER A 70 -16.01 -14.12 -0.64
C SER A 70 -16.89 -15.31 -1.03
N SER A 71 -16.34 -16.52 -1.10
CA SER A 71 -17.14 -17.73 -1.32
C SER A 71 -18.05 -17.97 -0.11
N SER A 72 -19.37 -18.06 -0.36
CA SER A 72 -20.41 -18.21 0.67
C SER A 72 -20.29 -17.22 1.85
N ASN A 73 -19.72 -16.03 1.62
CA ASN A 73 -19.45 -15.02 2.65
C ASN A 73 -18.60 -15.56 3.82
N ALA A 74 -17.57 -16.37 3.53
CA ALA A 74 -16.73 -17.03 4.54
C ALA A 74 -15.92 -16.04 5.40
N GLY A 75 -15.28 -15.06 4.76
CA GLY A 75 -14.62 -13.92 5.41
C GLY A 75 -15.38 -12.61 5.22
N GLY A 76 -15.96 -12.39 4.04
CA GLY A 76 -16.74 -11.19 3.76
C GLY A 76 -16.96 -10.93 2.28
N LYS A 77 -17.33 -9.71 1.92
CA LYS A 77 -17.54 -9.26 0.54
C LYS A 77 -16.43 -8.32 0.11
N VAL A 78 -15.95 -8.45 -1.14
CA VAL A 78 -15.13 -7.44 -1.80
C VAL A 78 -15.95 -6.81 -2.93
N GLN A 79 -16.10 -5.49 -2.92
CA GLN A 79 -17.04 -4.77 -3.79
C GLN A 79 -16.36 -3.62 -4.54
N HIS A 80 -16.68 -3.46 -5.83
CA HIS A 80 -16.22 -2.33 -6.63
C HIS A 80 -17.27 -1.21 -6.55
N GLY A 81 -16.86 -0.05 -6.05
CA GLY A 81 -17.76 1.08 -5.87
C GLY A 81 -18.12 1.78 -7.18
N MET A 82 -18.95 2.81 -7.04
CA MET A 82 -19.43 3.66 -8.13
C MET A 82 -18.32 4.36 -8.92
N ALA A 83 -18.68 4.99 -10.04
CA ALA A 83 -17.84 5.95 -10.73
C ALA A 83 -18.62 7.21 -11.13
N THR A 84 -18.11 8.39 -10.78
CA THR A 84 -18.69 9.71 -11.15
C THR A 84 -18.73 9.97 -12.66
N LYS A 85 -17.78 9.38 -13.40
CA LYS A 85 -17.50 9.64 -14.84
C LYS A 85 -17.17 11.10 -15.18
N ASP A 86 -17.00 11.97 -14.19
CA ASP A 86 -16.56 13.37 -14.28
C ASP A 86 -16.14 13.85 -12.88
N ASP A 87 -14.91 13.54 -12.50
CA ASP A 87 -14.38 13.87 -11.16
C ASP A 87 -14.33 15.38 -10.92
N THR A 88 -13.99 16.16 -11.95
CA THR A 88 -13.95 17.64 -11.91
C THR A 88 -15.28 18.26 -11.52
N ARG A 89 -16.40 17.66 -11.93
CA ARG A 89 -17.75 18.15 -11.61
C ARG A 89 -18.28 17.64 -10.28
N PHE A 90 -18.02 16.37 -9.93
CA PHE A 90 -18.69 15.69 -8.83
C PHE A 90 -17.83 15.40 -7.60
N LEU A 91 -16.50 15.57 -7.66
CA LEU A 91 -15.63 15.41 -6.49
C LEU A 91 -15.07 16.74 -6.02
N ARG A 92 -14.93 16.88 -4.71
CA ARG A 92 -14.18 17.95 -4.04
C ARG A 92 -13.28 17.36 -2.97
N LEU A 93 -12.26 18.11 -2.56
CA LEU A 93 -11.55 17.87 -1.32
C LEU A 93 -12.47 18.33 -0.17
N TRP A 94 -12.43 17.67 0.99
CA TRP A 94 -13.38 17.97 2.07
C TRP A 94 -13.29 19.41 2.59
N TRP A 95 -12.11 20.04 2.47
CA TRP A 95 -11.87 21.45 2.83
C TRP A 95 -12.25 22.46 1.73
N GLU A 96 -12.65 22.03 0.54
CA GLU A 96 -13.18 22.93 -0.52
C GLU A 96 -14.67 23.25 -0.33
N VAL A 97 -15.33 22.66 0.68
CA VAL A 97 -16.78 22.77 0.92
C VAL A 97 -17.07 23.09 2.38
N SER A 98 -18.25 23.65 2.67
CA SER A 98 -18.64 23.98 4.05
C SER A 98 -18.76 22.69 4.87
N PRO A 99 -18.19 22.62 6.10
CA PRO A 99 -18.28 21.41 6.94
C PRO A 99 -19.73 20.95 7.21
N GLU A 100 -20.68 21.89 7.28
CA GLU A 100 -22.11 21.64 7.48
C GLU A 100 -22.78 20.97 6.27
N GLN A 101 -22.11 20.99 5.11
CA GLN A 101 -22.56 20.33 3.88
C GLN A 101 -21.92 18.94 3.71
N VAL A 102 -21.04 18.50 4.62
CA VAL A 102 -20.37 17.19 4.58
C VAL A 102 -21.05 16.20 5.52
N GLY A 103 -21.37 15.00 5.02
CA GLY A 103 -21.93 13.90 5.81
C GLY A 103 -23.00 13.11 5.07
N ARG A 104 -23.40 11.96 5.65
CA ARG A 104 -24.36 11.01 5.03
C ARG A 104 -25.70 11.63 4.62
N SER A 105 -26.21 12.58 5.40
CA SER A 105 -27.49 13.26 5.16
C SER A 105 -27.32 14.66 4.56
N ALA A 106 -26.12 14.98 4.11
CA ALA A 106 -25.77 16.25 3.50
C ALA A 106 -25.43 16.06 2.02
N ARG A 107 -25.15 17.17 1.32
CA ARG A 107 -24.86 17.15 -0.11
C ARG A 107 -23.55 16.42 -0.44
N TRP A 108 -22.51 16.64 0.36
CA TRP A 108 -21.17 16.10 0.11
C TRP A 108 -20.95 14.88 1.00
N VAL A 109 -20.80 13.71 0.40
CA VAL A 109 -20.60 12.45 1.12
C VAL A 109 -19.14 12.04 1.01
N ASN A 110 -18.52 11.62 2.12
CA ASN A 110 -17.14 11.10 2.14
C ASN A 110 -16.95 10.02 1.07
N TYR A 111 -15.89 10.14 0.26
CA TYR A 111 -15.69 9.34 -0.94
C TYR A 111 -14.32 8.67 -0.95
N ALA A 112 -14.28 7.40 -0.52
CA ALA A 112 -13.07 6.61 -0.56
C ALA A 112 -12.70 6.26 -2.00
N LYS A 113 -11.72 6.99 -2.53
CA LYS A 113 -11.08 6.70 -3.81
C LYS A 113 -9.73 6.02 -3.56
N GLY A 114 -9.27 5.26 -4.55
CA GLY A 114 -7.90 4.76 -4.55
C GLY A 114 -6.90 5.90 -4.49
N GLY A 115 -5.73 5.64 -3.91
CA GLY A 115 -4.67 6.63 -3.74
C GLY A 115 -3.32 5.95 -3.56
N GLU A 116 -2.45 6.57 -2.79
CA GLU A 116 -1.11 6.06 -2.52
C GLU A 116 -1.11 4.72 -1.77
N PHE A 117 0.05 4.05 -1.80
CA PHE A 117 0.29 2.87 -0.99
C PHE A 117 0.43 3.27 0.47
N LEU A 118 -0.51 2.80 1.30
CA LEU A 118 -0.56 3.06 2.74
C LEU A 118 -1.14 1.82 3.41
N ARG A 119 -0.50 1.36 4.50
CA ARG A 119 -0.98 0.24 5.32
C ARG A 119 -1.72 0.78 6.55
N TYR A 120 -2.75 0.06 6.99
CA TYR A 120 -3.57 0.33 8.19
C TYR A 120 -4.47 1.57 8.14
N HIS A 121 -3.94 2.76 7.82
CA HIS A 121 -4.65 4.04 7.87
C HIS A 121 -4.49 4.84 6.56
N SER A 122 -5.52 5.63 6.21
CA SER A 122 -5.47 6.72 5.24
C SER A 122 -6.61 7.70 5.50
N ASP A 123 -6.37 8.98 5.28
CA ASP A 123 -7.44 9.99 5.28
C ASP A 123 -8.35 9.87 4.03
N ILE A 124 -9.67 9.99 4.25
CA ILE A 124 -10.66 10.04 3.17
C ILE A 124 -10.84 11.50 2.75
N HIS A 125 -9.84 12.01 2.04
CA HIS A 125 -9.70 13.43 1.72
C HIS A 125 -10.72 13.96 0.68
N LEU A 126 -11.45 13.07 0.00
CA LEU A 126 -12.42 13.40 -1.05
C LEU A 126 -13.86 13.27 -0.56
N VAL A 127 -14.73 14.12 -1.11
CA VAL A 127 -16.19 14.05 -0.99
C VAL A 127 -16.83 14.03 -2.38
N VAL A 128 -17.97 13.35 -2.51
CA VAL A 128 -18.78 13.27 -3.74
C VAL A 128 -20.09 14.06 -3.60
N ASP A 129 -20.46 14.78 -4.65
CA ASP A 129 -21.72 15.51 -4.77
C ASP A 129 -22.88 14.50 -4.91
N TRP A 130 -23.54 14.22 -3.79
CA TRP A 130 -24.67 13.30 -3.64
C TRP A 130 -25.99 14.06 -3.38
N GLU A 131 -26.08 15.30 -3.87
CA GLU A 131 -27.30 16.13 -3.86
C GLU A 131 -28.52 15.36 -4.37
N ASP A 132 -29.64 15.48 -3.64
CA ASP A 132 -30.91 14.78 -3.87
C ASP A 132 -30.78 13.25 -4.01
N ASP A 133 -29.97 12.63 -3.12
CA ASP A 133 -29.62 11.20 -3.13
C ASP A 133 -28.96 10.74 -4.44
N GLY A 134 -28.12 11.61 -5.02
CA GLY A 134 -27.38 11.33 -6.24
C GLY A 134 -28.16 11.53 -7.55
N GLN A 135 -29.42 11.93 -7.52
CA GLN A 135 -30.25 12.19 -8.72
C GLN A 135 -29.57 13.11 -9.75
N LYS A 136 -28.79 14.09 -9.27
CA LYS A 136 -28.00 15.01 -10.10
C LYS A 136 -26.90 14.30 -10.89
N LEU A 137 -26.23 13.33 -10.27
CA LEU A 137 -25.22 12.49 -10.92
C LEU A 137 -25.88 11.49 -11.87
N GLU A 138 -26.96 10.83 -11.45
CA GLU A 138 -27.75 9.93 -12.30
C GLU A 138 -28.22 10.63 -13.59
N LYS A 139 -28.86 11.81 -13.47
CA LYS A 139 -29.30 12.60 -14.62
C LYS A 139 -28.16 12.95 -15.56
N PHE A 140 -26.98 13.26 -15.03
CA PHE A 140 -25.78 13.50 -15.84
C PHE A 140 -25.30 12.23 -16.55
N LEU A 141 -25.29 11.08 -15.88
CA LEU A 141 -24.91 9.80 -16.48
C LEU A 141 -25.86 9.42 -17.62
N LEU A 142 -27.17 9.57 -17.43
CA LEU A 142 -28.18 9.32 -18.47
C LEU A 142 -28.03 10.27 -19.68
N GLN A 143 -27.69 11.55 -19.44
CA GLN A 143 -27.40 12.50 -20.52
C GLN A 143 -26.10 12.18 -21.27
N LYS A 144 -25.05 11.77 -20.55
CA LYS A 144 -23.73 11.46 -21.11
C LYS A 144 -23.70 10.12 -21.83
N TYR A 145 -24.56 9.18 -21.42
CA TYR A 145 -24.65 7.82 -21.95
C TYR A 145 -26.11 7.45 -22.24
N PRO A 146 -26.73 7.94 -23.32
CA PRO A 146 -28.16 7.68 -23.60
C PRO A 146 -28.52 6.19 -23.75
N TYR A 147 -27.56 5.34 -24.12
CA TYR A 147 -27.73 3.89 -24.23
C TYR A 147 -28.05 3.19 -22.90
N LEU A 148 -27.95 3.90 -21.77
CA LEU A 148 -28.33 3.42 -20.44
C LEU A 148 -29.83 3.15 -20.30
N ASN A 149 -30.68 3.72 -21.18
CA ASN A 149 -32.13 3.51 -21.19
C ASN A 149 -32.82 3.74 -19.82
N GLY A 150 -32.29 4.66 -19.02
CA GLY A 150 -32.83 4.99 -17.69
C GLY A 150 -32.24 4.21 -16.51
N ASN A 151 -31.33 3.24 -16.73
CA ASN A 151 -30.68 2.51 -15.64
C ASN A 151 -29.21 2.94 -15.48
N THR A 152 -28.84 3.46 -14.30
CA THR A 152 -27.45 3.84 -13.96
C THR A 152 -26.77 2.89 -12.97
N ASP A 153 -27.43 1.80 -12.58
CA ASP A 153 -27.02 0.92 -11.48
C ASP A 153 -25.65 0.28 -11.71
N TRP A 154 -25.32 -0.13 -12.94
CA TRP A 154 -24.00 -0.68 -13.26
C TRP A 154 -22.85 0.36 -13.19
N ILE A 155 -23.17 1.65 -13.02
CA ILE A 155 -22.20 2.73 -12.78
C ILE A 155 -22.22 3.18 -11.30
N LEU A 156 -23.38 3.18 -10.66
CA LEU A 156 -23.56 3.67 -9.29
C LEU A 156 -23.52 2.58 -8.21
N HIS A 157 -23.61 1.32 -8.60
CA HIS A 157 -23.60 0.12 -7.76
C HIS A 157 -24.42 0.26 -6.46
N PRO A 158 -25.73 0.60 -6.54
CA PRO A 158 -26.56 0.83 -5.36
C PRO A 158 -26.65 -0.38 -4.41
N GLU A 159 -26.32 -1.58 -4.89
CA GLU A 159 -26.20 -2.83 -4.13
C GLU A 159 -24.96 -2.92 -3.21
N CYS A 160 -24.02 -1.97 -3.31
CA CYS A 160 -22.82 -1.94 -2.48
C CYS A 160 -23.12 -1.54 -1.03
N SER A 161 -22.24 -1.99 -0.12
CA SER A 161 -22.21 -1.67 1.32
C SER A 161 -21.78 -0.21 1.58
N TYR A 162 -22.38 0.75 0.89
CA TYR A 162 -22.15 2.16 1.14
C TYR A 162 -22.58 2.55 2.55
N TYR A 163 -21.85 3.49 3.14
CA TYR A 163 -21.97 3.96 4.51
C TYR A 163 -21.63 2.93 5.60
N GLU A 164 -21.43 1.65 5.28
CA GLU A 164 -20.92 0.66 6.23
C GLU A 164 -19.41 0.86 6.48
N PRO A 165 -18.91 0.67 7.72
CA PRO A 165 -17.48 0.61 7.97
C PRO A 165 -16.90 -0.68 7.37
N GLY A 166 -15.63 -0.65 6.99
CA GLY A 166 -14.93 -1.80 6.41
C GLY A 166 -13.44 -1.53 6.23
N LEU A 167 -12.87 -2.09 5.17
CA LEU A 167 -11.53 -1.74 4.68
C LEU A 167 -11.61 -1.21 3.24
N THR A 168 -10.61 -0.45 2.82
CA THR A 168 -10.38 -0.06 1.42
C THR A 168 -8.92 -0.24 1.04
N TYR A 169 -8.65 -0.36 -0.26
CA TYR A 169 -7.32 -0.54 -0.83
C TYR A 169 -7.24 0.13 -2.20
N SER A 170 -6.04 0.39 -2.71
CA SER A 170 -5.86 0.98 -4.04
C SER A 170 -5.92 -0.10 -5.10
N ARG A 171 -6.88 -0.04 -6.04
CA ARG A 171 -7.04 -1.08 -7.08
C ARG A 171 -5.82 -1.20 -7.99
N ARG A 172 -5.04 -0.13 -8.15
CA ARG A 172 -3.82 -0.12 -8.97
C ARG A 172 -2.69 0.56 -8.23
N THR A 173 -1.59 -0.14 -8.06
CA THR A 173 -0.31 0.35 -7.52
C THR A 173 0.79 -0.65 -7.86
N GLN A 174 2.01 -0.18 -8.09
CA GLN A 174 3.19 -1.02 -8.29
C GLN A 174 3.90 -1.36 -6.96
N LYS A 175 3.53 -0.71 -5.84
CA LYS A 175 4.15 -0.89 -4.52
C LYS A 175 3.61 -2.11 -3.72
N GLY A 176 2.83 -2.99 -4.34
CA GLY A 176 2.16 -4.11 -3.66
C GLY A 176 0.75 -3.77 -3.14
N PHE A 177 0.04 -4.79 -2.65
CA PHE A 177 -1.29 -4.64 -2.06
C PHE A 177 -1.21 -4.06 -0.63
N SER A 178 -2.14 -3.18 -0.27
CA SER A 178 -2.22 -2.59 1.08
C SER A 178 -3.66 -2.29 1.48
N ALA A 179 -4.09 -2.82 2.64
CA ALA A 179 -5.43 -2.60 3.18
C ALA A 179 -5.43 -1.55 4.29
N ARG A 180 -6.50 -0.74 4.32
CA ARG A 180 -6.67 0.46 5.15
C ARG A 180 -8.08 0.48 5.72
N ILE A 181 -8.30 1.08 6.88
CA ILE A 181 -9.68 1.27 7.39
C ILE A 181 -10.50 2.13 6.41
N LEU A 182 -11.72 1.68 6.09
CA LEU A 182 -12.78 2.47 5.49
C LEU A 182 -13.74 2.90 6.62
N PRO A 183 -13.79 4.21 6.98
CA PRO A 183 -14.73 4.69 7.98
C PRO A 183 -16.20 4.51 7.57
N GLU A 184 -17.08 4.41 8.55
CA GLU A 184 -18.53 4.48 8.30
C GLU A 184 -18.92 5.82 7.65
N GLY A 185 -20.08 5.85 7.00
CA GLY A 185 -20.58 7.04 6.33
C GLY A 185 -19.95 7.35 4.96
N CYS A 186 -19.02 6.53 4.47
CA CYS A 186 -18.38 6.71 3.17
C CYS A 186 -19.14 6.03 2.02
N ARG A 187 -19.18 6.68 0.84
CA ARG A 187 -19.27 5.98 -0.46
C ARG A 187 -17.85 5.68 -0.94
N PHE A 188 -17.70 4.79 -1.93
CA PHE A 188 -16.38 4.41 -2.45
C PHE A 188 -16.37 4.28 -3.98
N ASP A 189 -15.20 4.45 -4.57
CA ASP A 189 -14.96 4.41 -6.02
C ASP A 189 -14.51 3.02 -6.48
N LYS A 190 -14.70 2.71 -7.76
CA LYS A 190 -14.11 1.50 -8.38
C LYS A 190 -12.58 1.43 -8.29
N ASN A 191 -11.85 2.51 -8.05
CA ASN A 191 -10.39 2.49 -7.85
C ASN A 191 -9.98 2.40 -6.37
N GLY A 192 -10.93 2.58 -5.45
CA GLY A 192 -10.77 2.35 -4.00
C GLY A 192 -11.78 1.32 -3.48
N PRO A 193 -11.74 0.06 -3.93
CA PRO A 193 -12.79 -0.91 -3.65
C PRO A 193 -12.91 -1.19 -2.14
N GLY A 194 -14.09 -1.62 -1.71
CA GLY A 194 -14.39 -1.94 -0.31
C GLY A 194 -14.21 -3.43 0.00
N ILE A 195 -13.79 -3.72 1.23
CA ILE A 195 -13.77 -5.06 1.84
C ILE A 195 -14.62 -4.99 3.11
N PHE A 196 -15.66 -5.81 3.19
CA PHE A 196 -16.64 -5.78 4.29
C PHE A 196 -16.72 -7.16 4.93
N ALA A 197 -16.39 -7.26 6.21
CA ALA A 197 -16.37 -8.53 6.91
C ALA A 197 -17.78 -9.09 7.10
N SER A 198 -17.91 -10.43 7.09
CA SER A 198 -19.17 -11.12 7.42
C SER A 198 -19.68 -10.82 8.84
N ASN A 199 -18.80 -10.35 9.71
CA ASN A 199 -19.10 -9.81 11.03
C ASN A 199 -18.25 -8.54 11.22
N SER A 200 -18.87 -7.39 11.48
CA SER A 200 -18.18 -6.11 11.61
C SER A 200 -17.14 -6.07 12.74
N ALA A 201 -17.26 -6.95 13.74
CA ALA A 201 -16.26 -7.12 14.79
C ALA A 201 -14.95 -7.78 14.29
N ASP A 202 -14.90 -8.28 13.04
CA ASP A 202 -13.71 -8.89 12.44
C ASP A 202 -12.90 -7.89 11.58
N HIS A 203 -13.34 -6.64 11.39
CA HIS A 203 -12.63 -5.67 10.54
C HIS A 203 -11.18 -5.43 10.98
N LEU A 204 -10.88 -5.38 12.29
CA LEU A 204 -9.51 -5.23 12.79
C LEU A 204 -8.66 -6.49 12.55
N TYR A 205 -9.22 -7.69 12.71
CA TYR A 205 -8.55 -8.93 12.35
C TYR A 205 -8.22 -8.94 10.85
N GLN A 206 -9.19 -8.57 10.02
CA GLN A 206 -9.04 -8.54 8.57
C GLN A 206 -8.03 -7.47 8.13
N LEU A 207 -7.97 -6.31 8.79
CA LEU A 207 -6.93 -5.31 8.53
C LEU A 207 -5.52 -5.88 8.76
N GLY A 208 -5.33 -6.71 9.79
CA GLY A 208 -4.08 -7.44 10.00
C GLY A 208 -3.84 -8.49 8.92
N PHE A 209 -4.79 -9.40 8.71
CA PHE A 209 -4.72 -10.47 7.71
C PHE A 209 -4.37 -9.95 6.31
N PHE A 210 -5.09 -8.95 5.80
CA PHE A 210 -4.89 -8.39 4.47
C PHE A 210 -3.57 -7.61 4.29
N ASN A 211 -2.87 -7.27 5.37
CA ASN A 211 -1.52 -6.68 5.32
C ASN A 211 -0.41 -7.69 5.70
N SER A 212 -0.71 -8.99 5.79
CA SER A 212 0.28 -10.05 6.03
C SER A 212 1.01 -10.47 4.73
N ARG A 213 2.23 -11.00 4.86
CA ARG A 213 3.03 -11.44 3.69
C ARG A 213 2.47 -12.71 3.05
N LEU A 214 1.76 -13.54 3.80
CA LEU A 214 1.03 -14.68 3.24
C LEU A 214 -0.07 -14.20 2.28
N VAL A 215 -0.80 -13.13 2.62
CA VAL A 215 -1.77 -12.52 1.71
C VAL A 215 -1.10 -11.84 0.53
N ALA A 216 0.04 -11.17 0.71
CA ALA A 216 0.83 -10.65 -0.40
C ALA A 216 1.20 -11.77 -1.39
N LEU A 217 1.76 -12.90 -0.90
CA LEU A 217 2.05 -14.05 -1.76
C LEU A 217 0.80 -14.60 -2.47
N PHE A 218 -0.33 -14.74 -1.77
CA PHE A 218 -1.58 -15.19 -2.41
C PHE A 218 -2.06 -14.22 -3.50
N VAL A 219 -1.86 -12.92 -3.32
CA VAL A 219 -2.19 -11.90 -4.31
C VAL A 219 -1.22 -11.97 -5.49
N ASP A 220 0.08 -12.06 -5.27
CA ASP A 220 1.09 -12.16 -6.33
C ASP A 220 1.00 -13.48 -7.11
N MET A 221 0.52 -14.54 -6.46
CA MET A 221 0.11 -15.77 -7.14
C MET A 221 -1.08 -15.58 -8.08
N LEU A 222 -1.99 -14.63 -7.84
CA LEU A 222 -3.20 -14.40 -8.65
C LEU A 222 -3.07 -13.23 -9.66
N VAL A 223 -2.22 -12.25 -9.37
CA VAL A 223 -2.09 -10.99 -10.13
C VAL A 223 -1.01 -11.11 -11.20
N ALA A 224 -1.35 -10.79 -12.45
CA ALA A 224 -0.34 -10.71 -13.52
C ALA A 224 0.51 -9.44 -13.46
N PHE A 225 -0.05 -8.29 -13.05
CA PHE A 225 0.67 -7.02 -12.85
C PHE A 225 -0.18 -5.97 -12.10
N GLY A 226 0.19 -5.63 -10.85
CA GLY A 226 -0.21 -4.40 -10.13
C GLY A 226 -1.70 -3.98 -10.07
N SER A 227 -2.65 -4.86 -10.40
CA SER A 227 -4.08 -4.56 -10.55
C SER A 227 -4.92 -5.49 -9.70
N TYR A 228 -5.23 -5.03 -8.49
CA TYR A 228 -5.92 -5.76 -7.43
C TYR A 228 -7.44 -5.73 -7.65
N GLU A 229 -7.93 -6.40 -8.70
CA GLU A 229 -9.37 -6.43 -8.99
C GLU A 229 -10.15 -7.17 -7.88
N THR A 230 -11.42 -6.82 -7.66
CA THR A 230 -12.19 -7.32 -6.50
C THR A 230 -12.35 -8.84 -6.49
N GLY A 231 -12.45 -9.47 -7.66
CA GLY A 231 -12.48 -10.92 -7.81
C GLY A 231 -11.15 -11.60 -7.42
N ILE A 232 -10.02 -10.90 -7.47
CA ILE A 232 -8.73 -11.42 -6.99
C ILE A 232 -8.75 -11.46 -5.47
N ILE A 233 -9.06 -10.33 -4.83
CA ILE A 233 -9.05 -10.22 -3.36
C ILE A 233 -10.16 -11.10 -2.74
N GLY A 234 -11.31 -11.22 -3.39
CA GLY A 234 -12.40 -12.13 -2.98
C GLY A 234 -12.06 -13.62 -3.13
N ASN A 235 -11.05 -13.96 -3.95
CA ASN A 235 -10.56 -15.32 -4.20
C ASN A 235 -9.33 -15.70 -3.37
N ILE A 236 -8.92 -14.89 -2.40
CA ILE A 236 -7.85 -15.24 -1.46
C ILE A 236 -8.34 -16.37 -0.52
N PRO A 237 -7.55 -17.44 -0.27
CA PRO A 237 -7.88 -18.46 0.71
C PRO A 237 -8.11 -17.86 2.11
N TYR A 238 -9.19 -18.26 2.78
CA TYR A 238 -9.58 -17.70 4.08
C TYR A 238 -9.86 -18.78 5.12
N VAL A 239 -8.91 -18.97 6.04
CA VAL A 239 -9.13 -19.73 7.28
C VAL A 239 -9.72 -18.80 8.32
N LYS A 240 -10.87 -19.18 8.88
CA LYS A 240 -11.51 -18.45 9.98
C LYS A 240 -10.69 -18.61 11.27
N PRO A 241 -10.22 -17.52 11.91
CA PRO A 241 -9.41 -17.61 13.12
C PRO A 241 -10.23 -18.09 14.32
N HIS A 242 -9.56 -18.73 15.29
CA HIS A 242 -10.13 -18.93 16.62
C HIS A 242 -9.99 -17.64 17.47
N PHE A 243 -10.66 -17.60 18.63
CA PHE A 243 -10.82 -16.39 19.43
C PHE A 243 -9.51 -15.69 19.82
N GLU A 244 -8.49 -16.44 20.24
CA GLU A 244 -7.21 -15.90 20.71
C GLU A 244 -6.41 -15.27 19.56
N GLN A 245 -6.16 -15.99 18.47
CA GLN A 245 -5.53 -15.46 17.26
C GLN A 245 -6.27 -14.24 16.70
N ARG A 246 -7.62 -14.30 16.61
CA ARG A 246 -8.46 -13.18 16.19
C ARG A 246 -8.23 -11.94 17.05
N SER A 247 -8.18 -12.11 18.37
CA SER A 247 -8.00 -11.02 19.34
C SER A 247 -6.59 -10.43 19.27
N SER A 248 -5.57 -11.28 19.16
CA SER A 248 -4.16 -10.87 19.04
C SER A 248 -3.89 -10.06 17.77
N VAL A 249 -4.27 -10.58 16.60
CA VAL A 249 -4.13 -9.87 15.32
C VAL A 249 -4.95 -8.57 15.30
N SER A 250 -6.16 -8.57 15.87
CA SER A 250 -6.98 -7.35 15.99
C SER A 250 -6.34 -6.28 16.87
N LEU A 251 -5.65 -6.68 17.95
CA LEU A 251 -4.94 -5.77 18.86
C LEU A 251 -3.80 -5.06 18.11
N TYR A 252 -2.90 -5.83 17.51
CA TYR A 252 -1.76 -5.29 16.78
C TYR A 252 -2.19 -4.43 15.58
N ALA A 253 -3.21 -4.86 14.82
CA ALA A 253 -3.72 -4.09 13.69
C ALA A 253 -4.36 -2.76 14.11
N ARG A 254 -5.05 -2.73 15.26
CA ARG A 254 -5.60 -1.51 15.87
C ARG A 254 -4.49 -0.56 16.31
N GLU A 255 -3.43 -1.09 16.90
CA GLU A 255 -2.26 -0.30 17.30
C GLU A 255 -1.52 0.28 16.08
N CYS A 256 -1.31 -0.50 15.02
CA CYS A 256 -0.76 0.02 13.76
C CYS A 256 -1.63 1.14 13.16
N PHE A 257 -2.96 0.98 13.17
CA PHE A 257 -3.89 2.04 12.74
C PHE A 257 -3.78 3.29 13.61
N ALA A 258 -3.73 3.13 14.94
CA ALA A 258 -3.62 4.24 15.87
C ALA A 258 -2.31 5.01 15.67
N LEU A 259 -1.18 4.30 15.58
CA LEU A 259 0.14 4.89 15.35
C LEU A 259 0.20 5.63 14.01
N LYS A 260 -0.28 5.03 12.91
CA LYS A 260 -0.33 5.72 11.60
C LYS A 260 -1.24 6.96 11.62
N ARG A 261 -2.39 6.91 12.31
CA ARG A 261 -3.26 8.09 12.50
C ARG A 261 -2.60 9.17 13.36
N ASP A 262 -1.86 8.79 14.41
CA ASP A 262 -1.13 9.72 15.27
C ASP A 262 0.06 10.39 14.55
N LEU A 263 0.64 9.75 13.53
CA LEU A 263 1.61 10.38 12.63
C LEU A 263 0.94 11.41 11.71
N ASP A 264 -0.25 11.11 11.19
CA ASP A 264 -1.00 12.00 10.30
C ASP A 264 -1.58 13.25 11.01
N ARG A 265 -1.52 13.32 12.35
CA ARG A 265 -2.03 14.46 13.14
C ARG A 265 -1.34 15.81 12.88
N VAL A 266 -0.21 15.80 12.16
CA VAL A 266 0.59 16.98 11.80
C VAL A 266 0.35 17.44 10.36
N ASN A 267 -0.41 16.67 9.59
CA ASN A 267 -0.78 16.93 8.20
C ASN A 267 -2.02 17.83 8.14
N GLU A 268 -1.86 19.09 7.70
CA GLU A 268 -2.92 20.13 7.78
C GLU A 268 -4.19 19.83 6.95
N ILE A 269 -4.10 18.93 5.97
CA ILE A 269 -5.22 18.50 5.12
C ILE A 269 -5.90 17.19 5.57
N SER A 270 -5.45 16.58 6.68
CA SER A 270 -6.04 15.36 7.23
C SER A 270 -7.16 15.66 8.25
N HIS A 271 -8.19 14.81 8.30
CA HIS A 271 -9.18 14.83 9.40
C HIS A 271 -8.56 14.47 10.77
N ALA A 272 -7.33 13.93 10.79
CA ALA A 272 -6.58 13.70 12.02
C ALA A 272 -5.83 14.95 12.53
N PHE A 273 -5.79 16.05 11.76
CA PHE A 273 -4.99 17.21 12.09
C PHE A 273 -5.30 17.80 13.47
N THR A 274 -4.25 18.13 14.21
CA THR A 274 -4.35 18.80 15.52
C THR A 274 -3.42 20.00 15.66
N ARG A 275 -2.20 19.92 15.09
CA ARG A 275 -1.19 20.99 15.10
C ARG A 275 0.04 20.59 14.28
N PRO A 276 0.83 21.55 13.76
CA PRO A 276 2.16 21.31 13.20
C PRO A 276 3.10 20.53 14.12
N ALA A 277 3.95 19.71 13.51
CA ALA A 277 4.95 18.87 14.18
C ALA A 277 5.82 19.61 15.22
N LEU A 278 6.34 20.78 14.86
CA LEU A 278 7.28 21.55 15.70
C LEU A 278 6.64 22.21 16.94
N LEU A 279 5.30 22.26 17.02
CA LEU A 279 4.62 22.71 18.23
C LEU A 279 4.63 21.66 19.35
N GLY A 280 4.97 20.39 19.06
CA GLY A 280 5.29 19.37 20.07
C GLY A 280 4.20 19.11 21.13
N LEU A 281 4.48 18.27 22.13
CA LEU A 281 3.52 17.97 23.21
C LEU A 281 3.61 18.97 24.38
N GLN A 282 4.79 19.56 24.64
CA GLN A 282 5.01 20.43 25.80
C GLN A 282 4.73 21.92 25.56
N VAL A 283 4.66 22.35 24.30
CA VAL A 283 4.32 23.74 23.95
C VAL A 283 2.82 23.82 23.66
N THR A 284 2.10 24.56 24.49
CA THR A 284 0.63 24.63 24.45
C THR A 284 0.08 25.65 23.46
N ASN A 285 0.91 26.57 22.96
CA ASN A 285 0.51 27.64 22.03
C ASN A 285 1.72 28.33 21.39
N LEU A 286 1.46 29.15 20.35
CA LEU A 286 2.48 29.91 19.60
C LEU A 286 3.35 30.84 20.47
N LYS A 287 2.82 31.43 21.56
CA LYS A 287 3.61 32.33 22.43
C LYS A 287 4.68 31.56 23.20
N CYS A 288 4.36 30.34 23.63
CA CYS A 288 5.33 29.43 24.23
C CYS A 288 6.40 29.02 23.21
N LEU A 289 6.04 28.72 21.95
CA LEU A 289 7.02 28.44 20.90
C LEU A 289 7.99 29.62 20.70
N VAL A 290 7.47 30.85 20.53
CA VAL A 290 8.30 32.04 20.31
C VAL A 290 9.27 32.27 21.48
N LYS A 291 8.81 32.09 22.72
CA LYS A 291 9.67 32.18 23.91
C LYS A 291 10.80 31.15 23.87
N ASP A 292 10.47 29.89 23.57
CA ASP A 292 11.47 28.82 23.53
C ASP A 292 12.50 29.03 22.41
N LEU A 293 12.04 29.40 21.20
CA LEU A 293 12.92 29.71 20.06
C LEU A 293 13.78 30.96 20.28
N SER A 294 13.35 31.89 21.12
CA SER A 294 14.14 33.09 21.45
C SER A 294 15.31 32.84 22.43
N GLY A 295 15.43 31.62 22.99
CA GLY A 295 16.49 31.26 23.93
C GLY A 295 17.82 30.90 23.26
N GLU A 296 17.81 30.01 22.26
CA GLU A 296 19.00 29.54 21.55
C GLU A 296 18.66 29.17 20.08
N PRO A 297 19.57 29.42 19.11
CA PRO A 297 19.30 29.19 17.69
C PRO A 297 19.11 27.71 17.31
N ASP A 298 19.69 26.76 18.06
CA ASP A 298 19.58 25.31 17.76
C ASP A 298 18.25 24.67 18.19
N ASN A 299 17.39 25.38 18.94
CA ASN A 299 16.15 24.83 19.51
C ASN A 299 15.18 24.31 18.43
N LEU A 300 15.12 24.97 17.26
CA LEU A 300 14.26 24.54 16.14
C LEU A 300 14.71 23.18 15.57
N LYS A 301 16.02 22.99 15.40
CA LYS A 301 16.62 21.73 14.92
C LYS A 301 16.45 20.61 15.94
N GLN A 302 16.64 20.89 17.23
CA GLN A 302 16.42 19.92 18.31
C GLN A 302 14.96 19.44 18.38
N ARG A 303 13.99 20.35 18.17
CA ARG A 303 12.55 20.00 18.07
C ARG A 303 12.24 19.10 16.90
N PHE A 304 12.77 19.42 15.73
CA PHE A 304 12.63 18.58 14.55
C PHE A 304 13.24 17.18 14.76
N LEU A 305 14.46 17.08 15.30
CA LEU A 305 15.10 15.79 15.60
C LEU A 305 14.32 14.98 16.64
N SER A 306 13.66 15.65 17.60
CA SER A 306 12.78 15.01 18.59
C SER A 306 11.48 14.49 17.97
N TRP A 307 10.89 15.23 17.02
CA TRP A 307 9.73 14.78 16.24
C TRP A 307 10.10 13.60 15.34
N LEU A 308 11.24 13.67 14.64
CA LEU A 308 11.76 12.58 13.80
C LEU A 308 11.99 11.31 14.62
N ALA A 309 12.60 11.43 15.81
CA ALA A 309 12.74 10.30 16.74
C ALA A 309 11.40 9.71 17.19
N MET A 310 10.36 10.54 17.39
CA MET A 310 9.00 10.07 17.71
C MET A 310 8.36 9.33 16.52
N GLN A 311 8.56 9.83 15.29
CA GLN A 311 8.10 9.16 14.06
C GLN A 311 8.79 7.80 13.86
N GLU A 312 10.11 7.75 14.00
CA GLU A 312 10.88 6.51 13.91
C GLU A 312 10.46 5.50 14.99
N THR A 313 10.19 5.95 16.22
CA THR A 313 9.66 5.11 17.30
C THR A 313 8.30 4.49 16.92
N ALA A 314 7.41 5.26 16.30
CA ALA A 314 6.12 4.75 15.82
C ALA A 314 6.28 3.74 14.68
N GLU A 315 7.13 4.01 13.67
CA GLU A 315 7.41 3.07 12.56
C GLU A 315 8.07 1.77 13.05
N VAL A 316 8.93 1.83 14.07
CA VAL A 316 9.49 0.64 14.73
C VAL A 316 8.38 -0.17 15.40
N GLN A 317 7.48 0.47 16.17
CA GLN A 317 6.37 -0.26 16.81
C GLN A 317 5.38 -0.84 15.77
N ILE A 318 5.12 -0.12 14.68
CA ILE A 318 4.33 -0.62 13.54
C ILE A 318 5.02 -1.85 12.91
N THR A 319 6.35 -1.84 12.79
CA THR A 319 7.11 -3.00 12.30
C THR A 319 7.02 -4.19 13.25
N GLU A 320 7.17 -3.97 14.55
CA GLU A 320 7.08 -5.04 15.56
C GLU A 320 5.67 -5.65 15.59
N ASN A 321 4.63 -4.80 15.52
CA ASN A 321 3.23 -5.23 15.50
C ASN A 321 2.85 -5.95 14.20
N SER A 322 3.30 -5.46 13.04
CA SER A 322 3.10 -6.15 11.76
C SER A 322 3.83 -7.50 11.71
N TYR A 323 4.99 -7.63 12.37
CA TYR A 323 5.67 -8.92 12.50
C TYR A 323 4.85 -9.93 13.32
N GLN A 324 4.27 -9.51 14.44
CA GLN A 324 3.40 -10.38 15.25
C GLN A 324 2.13 -10.80 14.48
N ILE A 325 1.55 -9.89 13.69
CA ILE A 325 0.44 -10.20 12.78
C ILE A 325 0.86 -11.27 11.76
N ASP A 326 2.01 -11.10 11.12
CA ASP A 326 2.53 -12.01 10.10
C ASP A 326 2.76 -13.41 10.67
N GLN A 327 3.46 -13.53 11.81
CA GLN A 327 3.65 -14.81 12.49
C GLN A 327 2.32 -15.49 12.87
N ALA A 328 1.38 -14.74 13.46
CA ALA A 328 0.07 -15.28 13.84
C ALA A 328 -0.75 -15.78 12.64
N VAL A 329 -0.62 -15.14 11.47
CA VAL A 329 -1.25 -15.59 10.21
C VAL A 329 -0.53 -16.83 9.66
N LEU A 330 0.81 -16.86 9.61
CA LEU A 330 1.56 -18.04 9.18
C LEU A 330 1.25 -19.27 10.04
N ASP A 331 1.08 -19.09 11.36
CA ASP A 331 0.73 -20.14 12.31
C ASP A 331 -0.72 -20.62 12.14
N LEU A 332 -1.68 -19.71 11.90
CA LEU A 332 -3.08 -20.06 11.60
C LEU A 332 -3.20 -20.97 10.36
N TYR A 333 -2.44 -20.65 9.31
CA TYR A 333 -2.40 -21.43 8.06
C TYR A 333 -1.44 -22.63 8.14
N ARG A 334 -0.73 -22.81 9.26
CA ARG A 334 0.25 -23.88 9.51
C ARG A 334 1.35 -23.95 8.43
N ILE A 335 1.81 -22.79 7.97
CA ILE A 335 2.84 -22.67 6.94
C ILE A 335 4.16 -23.25 7.46
N ALA A 336 4.65 -24.28 6.75
CA ALA A 336 5.89 -24.98 7.07
C ALA A 336 7.14 -24.11 6.80
N GLU A 337 8.27 -24.42 7.45
CA GLU A 337 9.47 -23.57 7.40
C GLU A 337 10.00 -23.34 5.98
N ARG A 338 10.00 -24.37 5.12
CA ARG A 338 10.37 -24.26 3.70
C ARG A 338 9.52 -23.25 2.92
N ASP A 339 8.25 -23.12 3.32
CA ASP A 339 7.26 -22.27 2.70
C ASP A 339 7.36 -20.84 3.24
N ARG A 340 7.78 -20.68 4.51
CA ARG A 340 8.20 -19.37 5.07
C ARG A 340 9.40 -18.81 4.32
N HIS A 341 10.44 -19.61 4.06
CA HIS A 341 11.57 -19.18 3.22
C HIS A 341 11.18 -18.86 1.78
N THR A 342 10.14 -19.51 1.24
CA THR A 342 9.60 -19.15 -0.07
C THR A 342 8.90 -17.78 -0.02
N ILE A 343 8.11 -17.51 1.02
CA ILE A 343 7.54 -16.17 1.26
C ILE A 343 8.64 -15.11 1.42
N ASP A 344 9.70 -15.41 2.20
CA ASP A 344 10.85 -14.50 2.36
C ASP A 344 11.56 -14.20 1.04
N ARG A 345 11.59 -15.15 0.09
CA ARG A 345 12.21 -14.97 -1.23
C ARG A 345 11.34 -14.18 -2.21
N GLU A 346 10.04 -14.46 -2.26
CA GLU A 346 9.12 -13.84 -3.24
C GLU A 346 8.59 -12.47 -2.77
N VAL A 347 8.28 -12.32 -1.48
CA VAL A 347 7.68 -11.10 -0.89
C VAL A 347 8.71 -10.26 -0.12
N GLY A 348 9.83 -10.89 0.29
CA GLY A 348 10.84 -10.30 1.15
C GLY A 348 10.71 -10.75 2.61
N PRO A 349 11.84 -10.90 3.35
CA PRO A 349 11.83 -11.19 4.78
C PRO A 349 11.21 -10.01 5.56
N HIS A 350 10.43 -10.29 6.60
CA HIS A 350 9.79 -9.23 7.38
C HIS A 350 10.85 -8.37 8.10
N PRO A 351 10.81 -7.02 8.06
CA PRO A 351 11.85 -6.20 8.71
C PRO A 351 12.00 -6.44 10.22
N GLY A 352 10.91 -6.86 10.87
CA GLY A 352 10.88 -7.27 12.28
C GLY A 352 11.55 -8.62 12.59
N SER A 353 11.91 -9.45 11.59
CA SER A 353 12.69 -10.67 11.79
C SER A 353 14.21 -10.44 11.75
N TYR A 354 14.67 -9.27 11.30
CA TYR A 354 16.09 -8.94 11.26
C TYR A 354 16.71 -8.87 12.67
N PRO A 355 18.00 -9.22 12.82
CA PRO A 355 18.69 -9.12 14.09
C PRO A 355 18.82 -7.67 14.56
N ARG A 356 18.73 -7.46 15.88
CA ARG A 356 19.11 -6.18 16.50
C ARG A 356 20.63 -6.08 16.59
N LYS A 357 21.16 -4.93 16.19
CA LYS A 357 22.58 -4.60 16.19
C LYS A 357 22.88 -3.55 17.26
N ALA A 358 23.76 -3.90 18.20
CA ALA A 358 24.20 -3.02 19.29
C ALA A 358 25.52 -2.32 18.97
N GLU A 359 26.49 -3.08 18.44
CA GLU A 359 27.79 -2.58 18.00
C GLU A 359 27.76 -2.29 16.50
N TRP A 360 28.28 -1.13 16.10
CA TRP A 360 28.30 -0.64 14.72
C TRP A 360 29.74 -0.33 14.33
N ALA A 361 30.21 -0.89 13.21
CA ALA A 361 31.51 -0.55 12.64
C ALA A 361 31.41 0.75 11.81
N GLU A 362 32.56 1.39 11.54
CA GLU A 362 32.62 2.57 10.67
C GLU A 362 32.06 2.31 9.25
N GLU A 363 32.18 1.06 8.77
CA GLU A 363 31.58 0.62 7.50
C GLU A 363 30.03 0.66 7.56
N ASP A 364 29.43 0.20 8.66
CA ASP A 364 27.98 0.24 8.86
C ASP A 364 27.46 1.68 8.94
N ASP A 365 28.18 2.54 9.66
CA ASP A 365 27.88 3.96 9.77
C ASP A 365 27.99 4.66 8.42
N THR A 366 29.00 4.30 7.62
CA THR A 366 29.19 4.82 6.27
C THR A 366 28.04 4.39 5.36
N ARG A 367 27.65 3.10 5.38
CA ARG A 367 26.47 2.62 4.64
C ARG A 367 25.17 3.30 5.11
N LEU A 368 24.96 3.50 6.41
CA LEU A 368 23.79 4.22 6.91
C LEU A 368 23.78 5.70 6.49
N ARG A 369 24.94 6.38 6.49
CA ARG A 369 25.08 7.75 5.98
C ARG A 369 24.80 7.88 4.49
N LEU A 370 25.02 6.83 3.69
CA LEU A 370 24.69 6.79 2.26
C LEU A 370 23.20 6.42 2.01
N LEU A 371 22.69 5.42 2.71
CA LEU A 371 21.33 4.88 2.51
C LEU A 371 20.22 5.77 3.07
N TYR A 372 20.46 6.48 4.17
CA TYR A 372 19.42 7.28 4.83
C TYR A 372 19.02 8.55 4.05
N PRO A 373 19.93 9.39 3.53
CA PRO A 373 19.56 10.68 2.96
C PRO A 373 19.01 10.64 1.53
N THR A 374 19.23 9.59 0.73
CA THR A 374 18.76 9.56 -0.68
C THR A 374 18.32 8.15 -1.12
N LYS A 375 17.66 8.07 -2.28
CA LYS A 375 17.48 6.82 -3.06
C LYS A 375 18.58 6.60 -4.12
N GLU A 376 19.70 7.32 -4.06
CA GLU A 376 20.80 7.11 -4.99
C GLU A 376 21.39 5.70 -4.81
N LEU A 377 21.85 5.11 -5.91
CA LEU A 377 22.51 3.80 -5.93
C LEU A 377 23.80 3.86 -5.11
N LEU A 378 24.09 2.79 -4.38
CA LEU A 378 25.39 2.64 -3.72
C LEU A 378 26.50 2.47 -4.78
N PRO A 379 27.78 2.79 -4.47
CA PRO A 379 28.89 2.63 -5.42
C PRO A 379 29.12 1.21 -5.94
N ASP A 380 28.55 0.20 -5.25
CA ASP A 380 28.64 -1.23 -5.56
C ASP A 380 27.28 -1.82 -6.04
N GLU A 381 26.27 -0.98 -6.32
CA GLU A 381 24.98 -1.39 -6.90
C GLU A 381 25.00 -1.15 -8.42
N ASP A 382 25.10 -2.22 -9.21
CA ASP A 382 24.93 -2.15 -10.68
C ASP A 382 23.51 -1.69 -11.05
N GLU A 383 23.39 -0.85 -12.09
CA GLU A 383 22.12 -0.52 -12.74
C GLU A 383 21.48 -1.80 -13.32
N SER A 384 20.57 -2.41 -12.55
CA SER A 384 19.85 -3.62 -12.95
C SER A 384 18.39 -3.32 -13.28
N ASP A 385 18.13 -3.11 -14.58
CA ASP A 385 16.83 -3.24 -15.27
C ASP A 385 15.57 -2.67 -14.57
N ASP A 386 15.64 -1.45 -14.05
CA ASP A 386 14.45 -0.61 -13.78
C ASP A 386 14.19 0.40 -14.93
N GLU A 387 14.54 0.01 -16.18
CA GLU A 387 14.03 0.64 -17.39
C GLU A 387 12.51 0.38 -17.50
N GLU A 388 11.72 1.29 -16.91
CA GLU A 388 10.31 1.46 -17.23
C GLU A 388 10.17 1.82 -18.73
N GLY A 389 10.06 0.80 -19.59
CA GLY A 389 10.13 0.95 -21.04
C GLY A 389 9.15 1.98 -21.63
N GLU A 390 9.69 3.12 -22.08
CA GLU A 390 8.99 4.01 -23.01
C GLU A 390 9.08 3.44 -24.44
N ASP A 391 8.09 2.63 -24.85
CA ASP A 391 7.42 2.70 -26.16
C ASP A 391 6.41 1.54 -26.34
N GLY A 392 5.30 1.69 -27.06
CA GLY A 392 4.78 2.87 -27.77
C GLY A 392 3.43 2.54 -28.43
N GLY A 393 2.68 3.55 -28.90
CA GLY A 393 1.46 3.32 -29.70
C GLY A 393 0.18 4.06 -29.28
N GLY A 394 0.23 5.39 -29.11
CA GLY A 394 -0.97 6.20 -28.91
C GLY A 394 -0.72 7.69 -29.16
N GLN A 395 -1.25 8.24 -30.26
CA GLN A 395 -1.04 9.64 -30.64
C GLN A 395 -1.60 10.60 -29.57
N ARG A 396 -0.77 11.58 -29.19
CA ARG A 396 -1.11 12.61 -28.20
C ARG A 396 -2.15 13.60 -28.75
N SER A 397 -3.20 13.86 -27.98
CA SER A 397 -3.80 15.20 -27.85
C SER A 397 -3.57 15.68 -26.42
N GLY A 398 -2.88 16.80 -26.25
CA GLY A 398 -2.21 17.13 -24.99
C GLY A 398 -3.13 17.60 -23.84
N VAL A 399 -2.95 16.97 -22.67
CA VAL A 399 -3.13 17.56 -21.34
C VAL A 399 -1.94 17.09 -20.50
N GLY A 400 -1.39 17.95 -19.63
CA GLY A 400 -0.08 17.75 -19.01
C GLY A 400 0.09 16.44 -18.22
N ARG A 401 1.15 15.68 -18.52
CA ARG A 401 1.66 14.61 -17.64
C ARG A 401 2.10 15.26 -16.31
N ARG A 402 1.34 15.05 -15.23
CA ARG A 402 1.90 15.13 -13.88
C ARG A 402 2.79 13.91 -13.70
N THR A 403 4.11 14.11 -13.69
CA THR A 403 5.07 13.06 -13.32
C THR A 403 4.75 12.60 -11.91
N ALA A 404 4.56 11.29 -11.70
CA ALA A 404 4.46 10.76 -10.36
C ALA A 404 5.81 11.01 -9.65
N GLN A 405 5.78 11.71 -8.53
CA GLN A 405 6.99 12.10 -7.82
C GLN A 405 7.58 10.83 -7.18
N ARG A 406 8.61 10.25 -7.80
CA ARG A 406 9.39 9.15 -7.19
C ARG A 406 9.86 9.64 -5.83
N SER A 407 9.57 8.89 -4.77
CA SER A 407 10.01 9.25 -3.42
C SER A 407 11.54 9.32 -3.42
N THR A 408 12.09 10.50 -3.15
CA THR A 408 13.53 10.79 -3.12
C THR A 408 14.27 10.05 -2.00
N TYR A 409 13.54 9.46 -1.05
CA TYR A 409 14.06 8.97 0.21
C TYR A 409 13.71 7.50 0.49
N ARG A 410 14.68 6.72 0.99
CA ARG A 410 14.45 5.34 1.45
C ARG A 410 13.60 5.33 2.73
N THR A 411 12.60 4.47 2.83
CA THR A 411 11.84 4.26 4.09
C THR A 411 12.72 3.57 5.14
N LEU A 412 12.32 3.60 6.42
CA LEU A 412 13.04 2.87 7.48
C LEU A 412 13.06 1.36 7.22
N GLU A 413 12.00 0.83 6.58
CA GLU A 413 11.87 -0.54 6.08
C GLU A 413 12.87 -0.82 4.94
N GLU A 414 12.95 0.06 3.93
CA GLU A 414 13.94 -0.06 2.84
C GLU A 414 15.39 0.00 3.37
N VAL A 415 15.71 0.87 4.33
CA VAL A 415 17.05 0.92 4.97
C VAL A 415 17.32 -0.35 5.78
N ALA A 416 16.31 -0.92 6.46
CA ALA A 416 16.44 -2.19 7.18
C ALA A 416 16.75 -3.37 6.25
N HIS A 417 16.10 -3.43 5.08
CA HIS A 417 16.41 -4.45 4.06
C HIS A 417 17.85 -4.33 3.53
N ASN A 418 18.30 -3.11 3.22
CA ASN A 418 19.64 -2.85 2.68
C ASN A 418 20.77 -3.19 3.68
N LEU A 419 20.53 -3.02 4.99
CA LEU A 419 21.50 -3.33 6.03
C LEU A 419 21.35 -4.75 6.63
N GLY A 420 20.20 -5.41 6.45
CA GLY A 420 19.87 -6.66 7.15
C GLY A 420 19.74 -6.50 8.66
N VAL A 421 19.32 -5.32 9.13
CA VAL A 421 19.31 -4.92 10.55
C VAL A 421 17.92 -4.44 10.96
N HIS A 422 17.49 -4.82 12.17
CA HIS A 422 16.18 -4.44 12.70
C HIS A 422 15.99 -2.90 12.74
N PRO A 423 14.84 -2.35 12.29
CA PRO A 423 14.54 -0.91 12.31
C PRO A 423 14.86 -0.18 13.62
N ALA A 424 14.60 -0.82 14.77
CA ALA A 424 14.92 -0.25 16.09
C ALA A 424 16.40 0.13 16.25
N SER A 425 17.33 -0.71 15.76
CA SER A 425 18.77 -0.43 15.82
C SER A 425 19.16 0.71 14.88
N ILE A 426 18.51 0.82 13.72
CA ILE A 426 18.75 1.89 12.74
C ILE A 426 18.26 3.23 13.29
N ALA A 427 17.07 3.28 13.88
CA ALA A 427 16.51 4.48 14.51
C ALA A 427 17.42 5.01 15.64
N VAL A 428 17.88 4.12 16.53
CA VAL A 428 18.84 4.48 17.59
C VAL A 428 20.17 4.95 17.01
N ARG A 429 20.73 4.27 16.00
CA ARG A 429 22.01 4.67 15.42
C ARG A 429 21.92 6.01 14.69
N ARG A 430 20.86 6.27 13.95
CA ARG A 430 20.63 7.56 13.29
C ARG A 430 20.57 8.71 14.30
N GLN A 431 19.92 8.51 15.45
CA GLN A 431 19.91 9.50 16.53
C GLN A 431 21.33 9.81 17.03
N VAL A 432 22.16 8.79 17.27
CA VAL A 432 23.57 8.95 17.69
C VAL A 432 24.39 9.68 16.64
N LEU A 433 24.17 9.40 15.35
CA LEU A 433 24.87 10.03 14.24
C LEU A 433 24.31 11.41 13.86
N GLY A 434 23.19 11.84 14.46
CA GLY A 434 22.54 13.12 14.17
C GLY A 434 22.07 13.29 12.72
N LEU A 435 21.85 12.19 11.97
CA LEU A 435 21.46 12.25 10.55
C LEU A 435 19.99 12.66 10.41
N TYR A 436 19.69 13.47 9.41
CA TYR A 436 18.34 13.85 9.00
C TYR A 436 18.36 14.37 7.56
N ARG A 437 17.20 14.42 6.90
CA ARG A 437 17.08 14.99 5.55
C ARG A 437 16.82 16.50 5.64
N PRO A 438 17.60 17.34 4.93
CA PRO A 438 17.37 18.78 4.91
C PRO A 438 15.97 19.17 4.40
N ASP A 439 15.41 18.45 3.43
CA ASP A 439 14.08 18.78 2.88
C ASP A 439 12.98 18.45 3.88
N GLU A 440 13.02 17.30 4.58
CA GLU A 440 12.05 16.99 5.65
C GLU A 440 12.06 18.07 6.73
N PHE A 441 13.23 18.64 7.06
CA PHE A 441 13.34 19.78 7.97
C PHE A 441 12.68 21.04 7.37
N ALA A 442 12.95 21.35 6.10
CA ALA A 442 12.37 22.49 5.40
C ALA A 442 10.83 22.38 5.27
N GLU A 443 10.31 21.22 4.88
CA GLU A 443 8.87 20.92 4.80
C GLU A 443 8.21 21.02 6.18
N THR A 444 8.85 20.48 7.22
CA THR A 444 8.34 20.55 8.59
C THR A 444 8.29 21.98 9.13
N VAL A 445 9.25 22.83 8.76
CA VAL A 445 9.22 24.27 9.03
C VAL A 445 8.17 24.99 8.17
N ALA A 446 8.00 24.61 6.90
CA ALA A 446 6.99 25.17 6.02
C ALA A 446 5.56 24.90 6.53
N GLY A 447 5.27 23.70 7.03
CA GLY A 447 3.97 23.38 7.65
C GLY A 447 3.68 24.21 8.92
N LEU A 448 4.70 24.56 9.70
CA LEU A 448 4.54 25.52 10.81
C LEU A 448 4.21 26.93 10.30
N ILE A 449 4.85 27.38 9.21
CA ILE A 449 4.57 28.68 8.59
C ILE A 449 3.15 28.70 7.99
N SER A 450 2.75 27.66 7.26
CA SER A 450 1.40 27.48 6.68
C SER A 450 0.32 27.65 7.75
N TYR A 451 0.45 26.90 8.85
CA TYR A 451 -0.45 27.00 10.00
C TYR A 451 -0.49 28.41 10.62
N CYS A 452 0.65 29.09 10.73
CA CYS A 452 0.70 30.47 11.23
C CYS A 452 -0.01 31.45 10.28
N VAL A 453 0.12 31.25 8.97
CA VAL A 453 -0.58 32.05 7.95
C VAL A 453 -2.10 31.80 8.03
N GLY A 454 -2.56 30.55 8.07
CA GLY A 454 -3.98 30.23 8.28
C GLY A 454 -4.53 30.84 9.57
N CYS A 455 -3.81 30.73 10.69
CA CYS A 455 -4.20 31.37 11.95
C CYS A 455 -4.29 32.91 11.90
N LEU A 456 -3.65 33.56 10.93
CA LEU A 456 -3.67 35.03 10.76
C LEU A 456 -4.78 35.51 9.81
N PHE A 457 -5.13 34.71 8.80
CA PHE A 457 -6.09 35.10 7.77
C PHE A 457 -7.49 34.49 7.94
N GLY A 458 -7.62 33.42 8.74
CA GLY A 458 -8.84 32.62 8.86
C GLY A 458 -8.98 31.61 7.72
#